data_AF-A0A1V3WPQ7-F1
#
_entry.id   AF-A0A1V3WPQ7-F1
#
_cell.length_a   1.000
_cell.length_b   1.000
_cell.length_c   1.000
_cell.angle_alpha   90.00
_cell.angle_beta   90.00
_cell.angle_gamma   90.00
#
_symmetry.space_group_name_H-M   'P 1'
#
loop_
_entity.id
_entity.type
_entity.pdbx_description
1 polymer ?
#
loop_
_entity_poly.entity_id
_entity_poly.type
_entity_poly.pdbx_seq_one_letter_code
_entity_poly.pdbx_strand_id
1 'polypeptide(L)'
;MHTNAPPFLVIHGSRDGVIPVAQARSFVERLRAASRSLVAYVELPGAGHGFDLLDGARTGPTTHAISLFLNHVHRTRNQFAKEVI
;
A
#
# COMPACT_ATOMS: atom_id res chain seq x y z
N MET A 1 12.97 -3.21 9.76
CA MET A 1 11.69 -2.45 9.86
C MET A 1 11.78 -1.50 11.05
N HIS A 2 11.13 -0.34 10.99
CA HIS A 2 11.23 0.70 12.03
C HIS A 2 9.86 0.97 12.67
N THR A 3 9.84 1.18 13.99
CA THR A 3 8.58 1.42 14.74
C THR A 3 7.85 2.69 14.32
N ASN A 4 8.59 3.71 13.88
CA ASN A 4 8.06 4.99 13.39
C ASN A 4 7.96 5.04 11.86
N ALA A 5 7.88 3.89 11.19
CA ALA A 5 7.58 3.87 9.76
C ALA A 5 6.26 4.63 9.51
N PRO A 6 6.16 5.43 8.42
CA PRO A 6 4.90 6.09 8.08
C PRO A 6 3.81 5.08 7.71
N PRO A 7 2.56 5.51 7.50
CA PRO A 7 1.55 4.65 6.88
C PRO A 7 2.01 4.12 5.51
N PHE A 8 1.82 2.83 5.26
CA PHE A 8 2.13 2.19 3.97
C PHE A 8 0.86 1.63 3.32
N LEU A 9 0.78 1.77 2.01
CA LEU A 9 -0.08 0.97 1.15
C LEU A 9 0.83 0.19 0.19
N VAL A 10 0.77 -1.14 0.26
CA VAL A 10 1.50 -2.03 -0.64
C VAL A 10 0.51 -2.62 -1.63
N ILE A 11 0.80 -2.53 -2.93
CA ILE A 11 -0.03 -3.11 -3.99
C ILE A 11 0.87 -4.01 -4.83
N HIS A 12 0.51 -5.26 -5.05
CA HIS A 12 1.36 -6.21 -5.78
C HIS A 12 0.56 -7.15 -6.67
N GLY A 13 1.06 -7.44 -7.87
CA GLY A 13 0.44 -8.39 -8.78
C GLY A 13 0.75 -9.85 -8.45
N SER A 14 -0.26 -10.71 -8.39
CA SER A 14 -0.03 -12.13 -8.01
C SER A 14 0.73 -12.94 -9.07
N ARG A 15 0.85 -12.42 -10.29
CA ARG A 15 1.60 -13.01 -11.42
C ARG A 15 2.79 -12.14 -11.83
N ASP A 16 3.32 -11.35 -10.92
CA ASP A 16 4.55 -10.61 -11.15
C ASP A 16 5.71 -11.60 -11.43
N GLY A 17 6.22 -11.54 -12.67
CA GLY A 17 7.32 -12.38 -13.15
C GLY A 17 8.71 -11.80 -12.90
N VAL A 18 8.82 -10.59 -12.37
CA VAL A 18 10.07 -9.93 -12.01
C VAL A 18 10.31 -10.05 -10.51
N ILE A 19 9.29 -9.72 -9.71
CA ILE A 19 9.34 -9.74 -8.25
C ILE A 19 8.24 -10.68 -7.72
N PRO A 20 8.58 -11.86 -7.19
CA PRO A 20 7.58 -12.80 -6.69
C PRO A 20 6.69 -12.19 -5.59
N VAL A 21 5.38 -12.42 -5.68
CA VAL A 21 4.38 -11.88 -4.72
C VAL A 21 4.65 -12.26 -3.27
N ALA A 22 5.31 -13.41 -3.03
CA ALA A 22 5.73 -13.84 -1.69
C ALA A 22 6.66 -12.83 -1.00
N GLN A 23 7.47 -12.08 -1.76
CA GLN A 23 8.33 -11.04 -1.20
C GLN A 23 7.51 -9.88 -0.65
N ALA A 24 6.46 -9.45 -1.36
CA ALA A 24 5.53 -8.42 -0.90
C ALA A 24 4.78 -8.87 0.36
N ARG A 25 4.28 -10.13 0.37
CA ARG A 25 3.62 -10.71 1.55
C ARG A 25 4.53 -10.70 2.78
N SER A 26 5.78 -11.19 2.64
CA SER A 26 6.76 -11.22 3.73
C SER A 26 7.20 -9.82 4.18
N PHE A 27 7.27 -8.86 3.26
CA PHE A 27 7.52 -7.45 3.60
C PHE A 27 6.38 -6.88 4.44
N VAL A 28 5.13 -7.05 3.99
CA VAL A 28 3.93 -6.56 4.68
C VAL A 28 3.80 -7.17 6.08
N GLU A 29 4.04 -8.48 6.20
CA GLU A 29 4.01 -9.18 7.49
C GLU A 29 4.99 -8.56 8.48
N ARG A 30 6.27 -8.44 8.09
CA ARG A 30 7.32 -7.85 8.94
C ARG A 30 7.07 -6.37 9.23
N LEU A 31 6.53 -5.63 8.27
CA LEU A 31 6.23 -4.22 8.45
C LEU A 31 5.06 -4.02 9.42
N ARG A 32 4.00 -4.84 9.33
CA ARG A 32 2.87 -4.84 10.27
C ARG A 32 3.31 -5.18 11.69
N ALA A 33 4.21 -6.16 11.85
CA ALA A 33 4.72 -6.54 13.15
C ALA A 33 5.55 -5.43 13.83
N ALA A 34 6.24 -4.60 13.04
CA ALA A 34 7.16 -3.60 13.57
C ALA A 34 6.57 -2.19 13.66
N SER A 35 5.70 -1.77 12.73
CA SER A 35 5.22 -0.40 12.60
C SER A 35 4.05 -0.11 13.54
N ARG A 36 4.01 1.09 14.13
CA ARG A 36 2.82 1.62 14.84
C ARG A 36 1.83 2.31 13.91
N SER A 37 2.19 2.49 12.64
CA SER A 37 1.35 3.14 11.63
C SER A 37 0.55 2.12 10.81
N LEU A 38 -0.51 2.59 10.14
CA LEU A 38 -1.33 1.78 9.24
C LEU A 38 -0.49 1.11 8.12
N VAL A 39 -0.68 -0.20 7.92
CA VAL A 39 -0.07 -0.96 6.81
C VAL A 39 -1.16 -1.71 6.03
N ALA A 40 -1.58 -1.13 4.92
CA ALA A 40 -2.53 -1.72 3.98
C ALA A 40 -1.81 -2.56 2.91
N TYR A 41 -2.46 -3.64 2.47
CA TYR A 41 -1.96 -4.50 1.40
C TYR A 41 -3.08 -4.89 0.46
N VAL A 42 -2.81 -4.78 -0.84
CA VAL A 42 -3.70 -5.19 -1.93
C VAL A 42 -2.92 -6.11 -2.85
N GLU A 43 -3.36 -7.35 -2.96
CA GLU A 43 -2.86 -8.27 -3.98
C GLU A 43 -3.81 -8.25 -5.17
N LEU A 44 -3.29 -8.06 -6.38
CA LEU A 44 -4.06 -7.99 -7.61
C LEU A 44 -4.00 -9.34 -8.35
N PRO A 45 -5.10 -10.14 -8.34
CA PRO A 45 -5.09 -11.46 -8.95
C PRO A 45 -4.80 -11.38 -10.45
N GLY A 46 -3.78 -12.12 -10.89
CA GLY A 46 -3.42 -12.22 -12.30
C GLY A 46 -2.61 -11.04 -12.84
N ALA A 47 -2.34 -10.01 -12.04
CA ALA A 47 -1.58 -8.85 -12.48
C ALA A 47 -0.07 -9.14 -12.47
N GLY A 48 0.65 -8.61 -13.47
CA GLY A 48 2.11 -8.70 -13.59
C GLY A 48 2.82 -7.51 -12.94
N HIS A 49 4.12 -7.38 -13.19
CA HIS A 49 4.96 -6.33 -12.60
C HIS A 49 4.50 -4.91 -12.94
N GLY A 50 4.28 -4.62 -14.22
CA GLY A 50 3.86 -3.31 -14.72
C GLY A 50 2.37 -3.21 -14.99
N PHE A 51 1.53 -3.77 -14.12
CA PHE A 51 0.07 -3.75 -14.32
C PHE A 51 -0.49 -2.33 -14.44
N ASP A 52 0.12 -1.37 -13.76
CA ASP A 52 -0.25 0.05 -13.75
C ASP A 52 0.13 0.77 -15.06
N LEU A 53 1.09 0.25 -15.81
CA LEU A 53 1.53 0.80 -17.10
C LEU A 53 0.84 0.11 -18.29
N LEU A 54 0.62 -1.20 -18.19
CA LEU A 54 0.25 -2.05 -19.32
C LEU A 54 -1.21 -2.50 -19.29
N ASP A 55 -1.88 -2.45 -18.13
CA ASP A 55 -3.24 -2.93 -17.94
C ASP A 55 -4.17 -1.79 -17.52
N GLY A 56 -4.69 -1.08 -18.52
CA GLY A 56 -5.59 0.06 -18.33
C GLY A 56 -6.86 -0.26 -17.52
N ALA A 57 -7.28 -1.53 -17.48
CA ALA A 57 -8.43 -1.94 -16.65
C ALA A 57 -8.09 -1.92 -15.15
N ARG A 58 -6.83 -2.17 -14.79
CA ARG A 58 -6.36 -2.17 -13.40
C ARG A 58 -5.74 -0.84 -12.97
N THR A 59 -5.18 -0.06 -13.90
CA THR A 59 -4.54 1.24 -13.59
C THR A 59 -5.52 2.21 -12.94
N GLY A 60 -6.69 2.46 -13.54
CA GLY A 60 -7.67 3.42 -13.02
C GLY A 60 -8.13 3.11 -11.60
N PRO A 61 -8.64 1.89 -11.33
CA PRO A 61 -9.02 1.47 -9.98
C PRO A 61 -7.87 1.52 -8.97
N THR A 62 -6.65 1.16 -9.38
CA THR A 62 -5.48 1.21 -8.49
C THR A 62 -5.14 2.64 -8.10
N THR A 63 -5.11 3.56 -9.06
CA THR A 63 -4.89 5.00 -8.81
C THR A 63 -5.96 5.56 -7.88
N HIS A 64 -7.21 5.16 -8.06
CA HIS A 64 -8.29 5.56 -7.17
C HIS A 64 -8.08 5.04 -5.73
N ALA A 65 -7.69 3.77 -5.56
CA ALA A 65 -7.38 3.20 -4.25
C ALA A 65 -6.21 3.93 -3.55
N ILE A 66 -5.16 4.28 -4.31
CA ILE A 66 -4.04 5.10 -3.81
C ILE A 66 -4.54 6.46 -3.34
N SER A 67 -5.40 7.13 -4.11
CA SER A 67 -5.98 8.42 -3.74
C SER A 67 -6.78 8.32 -2.44
N LEU A 68 -7.61 7.29 -2.28
CA LEU A 68 -8.39 7.07 -1.06
C LEU A 68 -7.48 6.87 0.16
N PHE A 69 -6.43 6.07 0.03
CA PHE A 69 -5.46 5.86 1.11
C PHE A 69 -4.73 7.15 1.50
N LEU A 70 -4.21 7.90 0.53
CA LEU A 70 -3.51 9.15 0.78
C LEU A 70 -4.43 10.19 1.43
N ASN A 71 -5.67 10.31 0.96
CA ASN A 71 -6.68 11.19 1.54
C ASN A 71 -7.06 10.78 2.97
N HIS A 72 -7.11 9.48 3.27
CA HIS A 72 -7.33 8.99 4.62
C HIS A 72 -6.15 9.38 5.52
N VAL A 73 -4.92 9.05 5.14
CA VAL A 73 -3.70 9.38 5.89
C VAL A 73 -3.57 10.89 6.13
N HIS A 74 -3.83 11.71 5.10
CA HIS A 74 -3.76 13.16 5.20
C HIS A 74 -4.77 13.70 6.22
N ARG A 75 -6.04 13.28 6.13
CA ARG A 75 -7.08 13.73 7.07
C ARG A 75 -6.79 13.30 8.50
N THR A 76 -6.39 12.04 8.70
CA THR A 76 -6.08 11.51 10.03
C THR A 76 -4.89 12.23 10.67
N ARG A 77 -3.82 12.52 9.90
CA ARG A 77 -2.70 13.34 10.39
C ARG A 77 -3.12 14.75 10.78
N ASN A 78 -3.99 15.37 9.98
CA ASN A 78 -4.47 16.73 10.24
C ASN A 78 -5.44 16.79 11.43
N GLN A 79 -6.16 15.71 11.72
CA GLN A 79 -6.99 15.58 12.92
C GLN A 79 -6.13 15.45 14.17
N PHE A 80 -5.12 14.58 14.16
CA PHE A 80 -4.17 14.48 15.28
C PHE A 80 -3.43 15.79 15.56
N ALA A 81 -3.13 16.60 14.53
CA ALA A 81 -2.53 17.91 14.73
C ALA A 81 -3.48 18.94 15.38
N LYS A 82 -4.80 18.78 15.19
CA LYS A 82 -5.82 19.67 15.78
C LYS A 82 -6.21 19.30 17.20
N GLU A 83 -6.14 18.02 17.57
CA GLU A 83 -6.47 17.54 18.93
C GLU A 83 -5.36 17.79 19.97
N VAL A 84 -4.16 18.19 19.53
CA VAL A 84 -2.99 18.43 20.40
C VAL A 84 -2.81 19.93 20.72
N ILE A 85 -3.75 20.80 20.32
CA ILE A 85 -3.73 22.25 20.58
C ILE A 85 -4.82 22.61 21.59
#